data_AF-A0A124F635-F1
#
_entry.id   AF-A0A124F635-F1
#
_cell.length_a   1.000
_cell.length_b   1.000
_cell.length_c   1.000
_cell.angle_alpha   90.00
_cell.angle_beta   90.00
_cell.angle_gamma   90.00
#
_symmetry.space_group_name_H-M   'P 1'
#
loop_
_entity.id
_entity.type
_entity.pdbx_description
1 polymer ?
#
loop_
_entity_poly.entity_id
_entity_poly.type
_entity_poly.pdbx_seq_one_letter_code
_entity_poly.pdbx_strand_id
1 'polypeptide(L)'
;MIPPDIRHALNQHACRGGKTARRRQVKRVEQFVRWCGCPPHQIGKKHVHRYFEEMSFSTTTARDHWYAIRLLWDLLGRSGLPPS
;
A
#
# COMPACT_ATOMS: atom_id res chain seq x y z
N MET A 1 -6.72 8.85 -7.21
CA MET A 1 -7.88 8.83 -6.28
C MET A 1 -8.11 7.38 -5.83
N ILE A 2 -8.32 7.12 -4.54
CA ILE A 2 -8.62 5.76 -4.03
C ILE A 2 -10.13 5.52 -4.14
N PRO A 3 -10.58 4.43 -4.78
CA PRO A 3 -12.00 4.07 -4.89
C PRO A 3 -12.69 3.92 -3.52
N PRO A 4 -14.00 4.22 -3.40
CA PRO A 4 -14.74 4.16 -2.14
C PRO A 4 -14.73 2.78 -1.44
N ASP A 5 -14.77 1.70 -2.21
CA ASP A 5 -14.71 0.32 -1.75
C ASP A 5 -13.35 0.00 -1.10
N ILE A 6 -12.24 0.31 -1.78
CA ILE A 6 -10.89 0.17 -1.25
C ILE A 6 -10.70 1.06 -0.02
N ARG A 7 -11.23 2.29 -0.06
CA ARG A 7 -11.22 3.22 1.07
C ARG A 7 -11.93 2.63 2.29
N HIS A 8 -13.10 2.05 2.10
CA HIS A 8 -13.86 1.42 3.17
C HIS A 8 -13.09 0.26 3.80
N ALA A 9 -12.49 -0.61 2.98
CA ALA A 9 -11.70 -1.74 3.47
C ALA A 9 -10.44 -1.29 4.24
N LEU A 10 -9.74 -0.24 3.76
CA LEU A 10 -8.62 0.37 4.49
C LEU A 10 -9.05 0.93 5.85
N ASN A 11 -10.22 1.57 5.91
CA ASN A 11 -10.77 2.07 7.18
C ASN A 11 -11.11 0.93 8.15
N GLN A 12 -11.73 -0.16 7.66
CA GLN A 12 -11.99 -1.35 8.48
C GLN A 12 -10.67 -1.93 9.03
N HIS A 13 -9.64 -2.04 8.20
CA HIS A 13 -8.31 -2.50 8.62
C HIS A 13 -7.68 -1.60 9.69
N ALA A 14 -7.85 -0.28 9.57
CA ALA A 14 -7.37 0.68 10.58
C ALA A 14 -8.11 0.56 11.93
N CYS A 15 -9.37 0.12 11.90
CA CYS A 15 -10.21 -0.06 13.09
C CYS A 15 -9.99 -1.40 13.81
N ARG A 16 -9.44 -2.42 13.12
CA ARG A 16 -9.20 -3.75 13.69
C ARG A 16 -7.80 -3.83 14.32
N GLY A 17 -7.71 -3.70 15.64
CA GLY A 17 -6.48 -3.98 16.42
C GLY A 17 -5.63 -2.74 16.75
N GLY A 18 -4.30 -2.91 16.78
CA GLY A 18 -3.32 -1.88 17.16
C GLY A 18 -3.44 -0.61 16.32
N LYS A 19 -4.29 0.31 16.79
CA LYS A 19 -4.82 1.46 16.05
C LYS A 19 -3.73 2.33 15.43
N THR A 20 -2.64 2.55 16.15
CA THR A 20 -1.51 3.39 15.67
C THR A 20 -0.75 2.74 14.53
N ALA A 21 -0.37 1.46 14.65
CA ALA A 21 0.41 0.77 13.63
C ALA A 21 -0.41 0.59 12.33
N ARG A 22 -1.68 0.20 12.45
CA ARG A 22 -2.57 0.02 11.30
C ARG A 22 -2.89 1.33 10.59
N ARG A 23 -3.08 2.43 11.33
CA ARG A 23 -3.22 3.79 10.74
C ARG A 23 -1.96 4.22 9.99
N ARG A 24 -0.77 3.93 10.52
CA ARG A 24 0.50 4.20 9.82
C ARG A 24 0.60 3.39 8.51
N GLN A 25 0.19 2.12 8.54
CA GLN A 25 0.14 1.28 7.34
C GLN A 25 -0.82 1.85 6.27
N VAL A 26 -2.02 2.27 6.65
CA VAL A 26 -2.98 2.91 5.73
C VAL A 26 -2.42 4.22 5.16
N LYS A 27 -1.78 5.06 5.98
CA LYS A 27 -1.11 6.28 5.49
C LYS A 27 -0.04 5.96 4.43
N ARG A 28 0.70 4.87 4.59
CA ARG A 28 1.70 4.43 3.60
C ARG A 28 1.06 3.93 2.31
N VAL A 29 -0.08 3.24 2.39
CA VAL A 29 -0.89 2.90 1.20
C VAL A 29 -1.27 4.17 0.45
N GLU A 30 -1.76 5.18 1.16
CA GLU A 30 -2.14 6.46 0.54
C GLU A 30 -0.95 7.16 -0.12
N GLN A 31 0.22 7.17 0.54
CA GLN A 31 1.44 7.73 -0.03
C GLN A 31 1.85 7.01 -1.31
N PHE A 32 1.81 5.67 -1.30
CA PHE A 32 2.15 4.87 -2.48
C PHE A 32 1.17 5.11 -3.64
N VAL A 33 -0.15 5.05 -3.39
CA VAL A 33 -1.16 5.33 -4.43
C VAL A 33 -1.03 6.75 -4.97
N ARG A 34 -0.73 7.73 -4.11
CA ARG A 34 -0.50 9.11 -4.52
C ARG A 34 0.74 9.24 -5.40
N TRP A 35 1.84 8.55 -5.04
CA TRP A 35 3.06 8.54 -5.84
C TRP A 35 2.85 7.87 -7.20
N CYS A 36 2.08 6.77 -7.28
CA CYS A 36 1.78 6.12 -8.55
C CYS A 36 1.04 7.02 -9.54
N GLY A 37 0.31 8.03 -9.06
CA GLY A 37 -0.42 8.97 -9.90
C GLY A 37 -1.59 8.37 -10.69
N CYS A 38 -1.90 7.08 -10.49
CA CYS A 38 -2.93 6.35 -11.20
C CYS A 38 -3.92 5.67 -10.23
N PRO A 39 -5.10 5.25 -10.71
CA PRO A 39 -6.04 4.48 -9.90
C PRO A 39 -5.43 3.16 -9.39
N PRO A 40 -5.77 2.70 -8.17
CA PRO A 40 -5.23 1.47 -7.57
C PRO A 40 -5.31 0.22 -8.46
N HIS A 41 -6.37 0.09 -9.26
CA HIS A 41 -6.53 -1.04 -10.17
C HIS A 41 -5.44 -1.10 -11.26
N GLN A 42 -4.88 0.04 -11.68
CA GLN A 42 -3.82 0.14 -12.69
C GLN A 42 -2.41 -0.07 -12.13
N ILE A 43 -2.25 -0.08 -10.81
CA ILE A 43 -0.94 -0.17 -10.18
C ILE A 43 -0.34 -1.56 -10.43
N GLY A 44 0.50 -1.77 -11.43
CA GLY A 44 1.19 -3.06 -11.63
C GLY A 44 2.47 -3.28 -10.80
N LYS A 45 3.11 -4.44 -11.00
CA LYS A 45 4.41 -4.80 -10.38
C LYS A 45 5.51 -3.76 -10.66
N LYS A 46 5.52 -3.19 -11.87
CA LYS A 46 6.47 -2.15 -12.30
C LYS A 46 6.44 -0.90 -11.42
N HIS A 47 5.25 -0.48 -10.96
CA HIS A 47 5.14 0.67 -10.06
C HIS A 47 5.75 0.37 -8.69
N VAL A 48 5.63 -0.87 -8.21
CA VAL A 48 6.20 -1.28 -6.92
C VAL A 48 7.73 -1.26 -6.98
N HIS A 49 8.33 -1.85 -8.01
CA HIS A 49 9.79 -1.81 -8.19
C HIS A 49 10.31 -0.37 -8.25
N ARG A 50 9.72 0.44 -9.13
CA ARG A 50 10.12 1.83 -9.32
C ARG A 50 9.96 2.66 -8.04
N TYR A 51 8.94 2.37 -7.23
CA TYR A 51 8.73 3.06 -5.96
C TYR A 51 9.86 2.80 -4.96
N PHE A 52 10.31 1.55 -4.84
CA PHE A 52 11.41 1.20 -3.93
C PHE A 52 12.76 1.69 -4.44
N GLU A 53 12.98 1.68 -5.76
CA GLU A 53 14.17 2.24 -6.40
C GLU A 53 14.29 3.76 -6.19
N GLU A 54 13.21 4.52 -6.40
CA GLU A 54 13.24 5.98 -6.29
C GLU A 54 13.31 6.48 -4.83
N MET A 55 12.61 5.81 -3.91
CA MET A 55 12.49 6.31 -2.54
C MET A 55 13.72 6.07 -1.65
N SER A 56 14.65 5.20 -2.07
CA SER A 56 15.90 4.89 -1.33
C SER A 56 15.69 4.70 0.19
N PHE A 57 14.66 3.93 0.57
CA PHE A 57 14.28 3.76 1.97
C PHE A 57 15.34 3.01 2.78
N SER A 58 15.44 3.32 4.09
CA SER A 58 16.10 2.41 5.02
C SER A 58 15.40 1.05 5.05
N THR A 59 16.10 -0.01 5.40
CA THR A 59 15.56 -1.38 5.44
C THR A 59 14.27 -1.50 6.25
N THR A 60 14.18 -0.83 7.39
CA THR A 60 12.96 -0.81 8.23
C THR A 60 11.79 -0.11 7.52
N THR A 61 12.05 1.04 6.91
CA THR A 61 11.02 1.80 6.18
C THR A 61 10.57 1.05 4.94
N ALA A 62 11.49 0.40 4.21
CA ALA A 62 11.19 -0.43 3.05
C ALA A 62 10.24 -1.57 3.44
N ARG A 63 10.51 -2.28 4.55
CA ARG A 63 9.60 -3.32 5.07
C ARG A 63 8.21 -2.78 5.38
N ASP A 64 8.14 -1.65 6.08
CA ASP A 64 6.87 -1.01 6.44
C ASP A 64 6.04 -0.60 5.22
N HIS A 65 6.70 -0.10 4.17
CA HIS A 65 6.06 0.20 2.90
C HIS A 65 5.67 -1.07 2.14
N TRP A 66 6.48 -2.11 2.17
CA TRP A 66 6.15 -3.40 1.54
C TRP A 66 4.89 -4.02 2.18
N TYR A 67 4.77 -3.99 3.51
CA TYR A 67 3.54 -4.44 4.18
C TYR A 67 2.32 -3.60 3.82
N ALA A 68 2.50 -2.28 3.59
CA ALA A 68 1.41 -1.43 3.12
C ALA A 68 1.00 -1.79 1.69
N ILE A 69 1.97 -1.98 0.78
CA ILE A 69 1.70 -2.36 -0.61
C ILE A 69 1.05 -3.75 -0.67
N ARG A 70 1.47 -4.69 0.18
CA ARG A 70 0.85 -6.02 0.30
C ARG A 70 -0.61 -5.93 0.73
N LEU A 71 -0.93 -5.07 1.70
CA LEU A 71 -2.32 -4.82 2.09
C LEU A 71 -3.14 -4.30 0.90
N LEU A 72 -2.61 -3.34 0.14
CA LEU A 72 -3.30 -2.85 -1.05
C LEU A 72 -3.48 -3.97 -2.09
N TRP A 73 -2.47 -4.81 -2.29
CA TRP A 73 -2.50 -5.93 -3.23
C TRP A 73 -3.61 -6.93 -2.91
N ASP A 74 -3.74 -7.28 -1.64
CA ASP A 74 -4.78 -8.16 -1.10
C ASP A 74 -6.17 -7.55 -1.25
N LEU A 75 -6.32 -6.26 -0.93
CA LEU A 75 -7.58 -5.53 -1.12
C LEU A 75 -8.02 -5.42 -2.57
N LEU A 76 -7.07 -5.45 -3.51
CA LEU A 76 -7.35 -5.49 -4.95
C LEU A 76 -7.68 -6.91 -5.45
N GLY A 77 -7.72 -7.91 -4.57
CA GLY A 77 -8.01 -9.31 -4.91
C GLY A 77 -6.94 -9.96 -5.78
N ARG A 78 -5.69 -9.46 -5.74
CA ARG A 78 -4.63 -9.96 -6.60
C ARG A 78 -3.95 -11.17 -5.98
N SER A 79 -3.81 -12.22 -6.78
CA SER A 79 -3.08 -13.42 -6.38
C SER A 79 -1.58 -13.16 -6.21
N GLY A 80 -1.00 -13.75 -5.18
CA GLY A 80 0.44 -13.71 -4.90
C GLY A 80 0.88 -12.49 -4.09
N LEU A 81 2.19 -12.35 -3.89
CA LEU A 81 2.79 -11.24 -3.16
C LEU A 81 3.21 -10.12 -4.14
N PRO A 82 3.13 -8.85 -3.72
CA PRO A 82 3.77 -7.78 -4.48
C PRO A 82 5.29 -7.99 -4.49
N PRO A 83 6.00 -7.54 -5.54
CA PRO A 83 7.45 -7.60 -5.57
C PRO A 83 8.03 -6.74 -4.44
N SER A 84 9.21 -7.15 -3.96
CA SER A 84 10.02 -6.44 -2.95
C SER A 84 11.18 -5.73 -3.61
#